data_AF-A0A916QYV1-F1
#
_entry.id   AF-A0A916QYV1-F1
#
_cell.length_a   1.000
_cell.length_b   1.000
_cell.length_c   1.000
_cell.angle_alpha   90.00
_cell.angle_beta   90.00
_cell.angle_gamma   90.00
#
_symmetry.space_group_name_H-M   'P 1'
#
loop_
_entity.id
_entity.type
_entity.pdbx_description
1 polymer ?
#
loop_
_entity_poly.entity_id
_entity_poly.type
_entity_poly.pdbx_seq_one_letter_code
_entity_poly.pdbx_strand_id
1 'polypeptide(L)'
;MTIHNKHEIIGKALNILSKNLYPYIEDVIKEFHQENWFQVIQETLKGEIRQLKKKKSIEKALIEDVSLQLKLIKKQWDKVFKIKLDKAFLLIVEELIEVRNDWAHGSPFSVDDTYRYLDNITRILKIINAEEVEEVEKEKQEVLRLLSQQQFRGETPHSYSVSEEEERQIREQLSELLEKNFFPRCFSFTTCFNPPDLSFLKILQKSASIIIV
;
A
#
# COMPACT_ATOMS: atom_id res chain seq x y z
N MET A 1 -1.55 -13.74 -17.14
CA MET A 1 -0.68 -12.71 -16.56
C MET A 1 -1.32 -11.37 -16.89
N THR A 2 -2.17 -10.87 -16.00
CA THR A 2 -3.10 -9.79 -16.32
C THR A 2 -2.31 -8.49 -16.51
N ILE A 3 -2.39 -7.91 -17.70
CA ILE A 3 -1.97 -6.54 -17.92
C ILE A 3 -2.95 -5.70 -17.10
N HIS A 4 -2.51 -5.30 -15.93
CA HIS A 4 -3.28 -4.49 -15.00
C HIS A 4 -3.47 -3.10 -15.58
N ASN A 5 -4.63 -2.84 -16.18
CA ASN A 5 -4.99 -1.49 -16.58
C ASN A 5 -5.19 -0.66 -15.30
N LYS A 6 -4.17 0.10 -14.93
CA LYS A 6 -4.13 0.95 -13.73
C LYS A 6 -5.34 1.88 -13.65
N HIS A 7 -5.77 2.41 -14.79
CA HIS A 7 -6.92 3.29 -14.88
C HIS A 7 -8.23 2.55 -14.53
N GLU A 8 -8.40 1.32 -14.99
CA GLU A 8 -9.53 0.47 -14.63
C GLU A 8 -9.51 0.08 -13.15
N ILE A 9 -8.34 -0.24 -12.60
CA ILE A 9 -8.19 -0.61 -11.18
C ILE A 9 -8.59 0.55 -10.28
N ILE A 10 -8.07 1.75 -10.55
CA ILE A 10 -8.44 2.97 -9.82
C ILE A 10 -9.94 3.25 -10.00
N GLY A 11 -10.47 3.11 -11.22
CA GLY A 11 -11.90 3.29 -11.48
C GLY A 11 -12.79 2.34 -10.69
N LYS A 12 -12.42 1.06 -10.59
CA LYS A 12 -13.12 0.08 -9.75
C LYS A 12 -13.08 0.47 -8.28
N ALA A 13 -11.92 0.84 -7.75
CA ALA A 13 -11.79 1.26 -6.36
C ALA A 13 -12.58 2.54 -6.05
N LEU A 14 -12.59 3.52 -6.97
CA LEU A 14 -13.41 4.73 -6.87
C LEU A 14 -14.90 4.41 -6.89
N ASN A 15 -15.34 3.41 -7.66
CA ASN A 15 -16.74 2.97 -7.66
C ASN A 15 -17.14 2.30 -6.34
N ILE A 16 -16.26 1.45 -5.78
CA ILE A 16 -16.47 0.84 -4.46
C ILE A 16 -16.57 1.93 -3.38
N LEU A 17 -15.67 2.92 -3.44
CA LEU A 17 -15.72 4.08 -2.57
C LEU A 17 -17.05 4.83 -2.73
N SER A 18 -17.48 5.13 -3.96
CA SER A 18 -18.73 5.84 -4.23
C SER A 18 -19.96 5.20 -3.59
N LYS A 19 -20.02 3.85 -3.64
CA LYS A 19 -21.14 3.08 -3.11
C LYS A 19 -21.22 3.14 -1.59
N ASN A 20 -20.07 3.10 -0.92
CA ASN A 20 -19.98 3.06 0.53
C ASN A 20 -19.96 4.45 1.18
N LEU A 21 -19.42 5.45 0.48
CA LEU A 21 -19.27 6.79 1.02
C LEU A 21 -20.60 7.57 1.03
N TYR A 22 -21.51 7.30 0.07
CA TYR A 22 -22.81 7.97 0.03
C TYR A 22 -23.67 7.70 1.28
N PRO A 23 -23.97 6.44 1.67
CA PRO A 23 -24.76 6.17 2.88
C PRO A 23 -24.16 6.81 4.12
N TYR A 24 -22.84 6.72 4.27
CA TYR A 24 -22.13 7.35 5.39
C TYR A 24 -22.33 8.88 5.44
N ILE A 25 -22.16 9.57 4.30
CA ILE A 25 -22.39 11.02 4.20
C ILE A 25 -23.84 11.35 4.55
N GLU A 26 -24.78 10.60 3.98
CA GLU A 26 -26.21 10.82 4.19
C GLU A 26 -26.57 10.71 5.67
N ASP A 27 -26.13 9.66 6.35
CA ASP A 27 -26.38 9.45 7.78
C ASP A 27 -25.77 10.56 8.63
N VAL A 28 -24.52 10.93 8.36
CA VAL A 28 -23.81 11.97 9.13
C VAL A 28 -24.45 13.35 8.95
N ILE A 29 -24.86 13.72 7.74
CA ILE A 29 -25.53 15.01 7.49
C ILE A 29 -26.95 14.99 8.07
N LYS A 30 -27.69 13.89 7.94
CA LYS A 30 -29.04 13.73 8.53
C LYS A 30 -29.01 13.84 10.06
N GLU A 31 -28.03 13.24 10.70
CA GLU A 31 -27.86 13.32 12.15
C GLU A 31 -27.65 14.76 12.62
N PHE A 32 -26.87 15.54 11.88
CA PHE A 32 -26.54 16.91 12.26
C PHE A 32 -27.61 17.96 11.87
N HIS A 33 -28.24 17.79 10.71
CA HIS A 33 -29.17 18.78 10.13
C HIS A 33 -30.64 18.36 10.13
N GLN A 34 -30.95 17.13 10.54
CA GLN A 34 -32.31 16.59 10.65
C GLN A 34 -33.11 16.81 9.35
N GLU A 35 -34.28 17.43 9.41
CA GLU A 35 -35.17 17.65 8.25
C GLU A 35 -34.54 18.53 7.16
N ASN A 36 -33.60 19.40 7.50
CA ASN A 36 -32.98 20.34 6.57
C ASN A 36 -31.75 19.76 5.84
N TRP A 37 -31.41 18.48 6.07
CA TRP A 37 -30.21 17.85 5.54
C TRP A 37 -30.06 18.01 4.01
N PHE A 38 -31.16 17.83 3.27
CA PHE A 38 -31.14 17.90 1.82
C PHE A 38 -30.90 19.33 1.31
N GLN A 39 -31.51 20.33 1.94
CA GLN A 39 -31.30 21.74 1.58
C GLN A 39 -29.82 22.13 1.79
N VAL A 40 -29.20 21.67 2.88
CA VAL A 40 -27.78 21.91 3.14
C VAL A 40 -26.91 21.34 2.04
N ILE A 41 -27.20 20.13 1.55
CA ILE A 41 -26.48 19.51 0.42
C ILE A 41 -26.63 20.38 -0.84
N GLN A 42 -27.86 20.80 -1.17
CA GLN A 42 -28.14 21.63 -2.34
C GLN A 42 -27.40 22.98 -2.31
N GLU A 43 -27.37 23.63 -1.15
CA GLU A 43 -26.68 24.90 -0.96
C GLU A 43 -25.15 24.73 -1.08
N THR A 44 -24.63 23.67 -0.48
CA THR A 44 -23.19 23.36 -0.49
C THR A 44 -22.66 23.06 -1.88
N LEU A 45 -23.44 22.33 -2.67
CA LEU A 45 -23.08 21.88 -4.01
C LEU A 45 -23.64 22.80 -5.11
N LYS A 46 -24.14 23.99 -4.78
CA LYS A 46 -24.77 24.91 -5.74
C LYS A 46 -23.89 25.23 -6.96
N GLY A 47 -22.57 25.28 -6.78
CA GLY A 47 -21.61 25.51 -7.87
C GLY A 47 -21.49 24.32 -8.82
N GLU A 48 -21.45 23.11 -8.26
CA GLU A 48 -21.34 21.84 -8.98
C GLU A 48 -22.66 21.47 -9.67
N ILE A 49 -23.79 21.75 -9.02
CA ILE A 49 -25.14 21.48 -9.55
C ILE A 49 -25.38 22.22 -10.86
N ARG A 50 -24.83 23.44 -11.02
CA ARG A 50 -24.92 24.20 -12.28
C ARG A 50 -24.26 23.48 -13.46
N GLN A 51 -23.29 22.62 -13.19
CA GLN A 51 -22.56 21.85 -14.20
C GLN A 51 -23.25 20.50 -14.50
N LEU A 52 -24.23 20.09 -13.68
CA LEU A 52 -25.00 18.87 -13.93
C LEU A 52 -25.87 19.03 -15.18
N LYS A 53 -26.00 17.94 -15.95
CA LYS A 53 -26.92 17.89 -17.09
C LYS A 53 -28.35 18.17 -16.59
N LYS A 54 -29.08 19.06 -17.28
CA LYS A 54 -30.40 19.62 -16.92
C LYS A 54 -31.51 18.65 -16.46
N LYS A 55 -31.31 17.33 -16.55
CA LYS A 55 -32.30 16.30 -16.21
C LYS A 55 -31.90 15.36 -15.06
N LYS A 56 -30.71 15.49 -14.46
CA LYS A 56 -30.28 14.60 -13.37
C LYS A 56 -30.72 15.17 -12.01
N SER A 57 -31.44 14.38 -11.21
CA SER A 57 -31.70 14.71 -9.80
C SER A 57 -30.37 14.85 -9.04
N ILE A 58 -30.30 15.81 -8.11
CA ILE A 58 -29.10 16.06 -7.29
C ILE A 58 -28.76 14.83 -6.46
N GLU A 59 -29.77 14.19 -5.87
CA GLU A 59 -29.61 12.97 -5.08
C GLU A 59 -28.99 11.84 -5.92
N LYS A 60 -29.57 11.57 -7.11
CA LYS A 60 -29.02 10.59 -8.05
C LYS A 60 -27.60 10.93 -8.49
N ALA A 61 -27.30 12.23 -8.66
CA ALA A 61 -25.94 12.66 -8.98
C ALA A 61 -24.97 12.38 -7.83
N LEU A 62 -25.38 12.61 -6.59
CA LEU A 62 -24.57 12.39 -5.41
C LEU A 62 -24.33 10.90 -5.13
N ILE A 63 -25.31 10.03 -5.38
CA ILE A 63 -25.16 8.57 -5.26
C ILE A 63 -24.11 8.04 -6.25
N GLU A 64 -24.13 8.54 -7.49
CA GLU A 64 -23.31 7.99 -8.58
C GLU A 64 -21.93 8.65 -8.74
N ASP A 65 -21.71 9.86 -8.21
CA ASP A 65 -20.47 10.62 -8.41
C ASP A 65 -19.66 10.79 -7.12
N VAL A 66 -18.64 9.95 -6.97
CA VAL A 66 -17.68 9.97 -5.85
C VAL A 66 -17.06 11.34 -5.59
N SER A 67 -16.89 12.21 -6.58
CA SER A 67 -16.27 13.51 -6.33
C SER A 67 -17.27 14.58 -5.95
N LEU A 68 -18.56 14.42 -6.25
CA LEU A 68 -19.57 15.22 -5.55
C LEU A 68 -19.57 14.87 -4.07
N GLN A 69 -19.44 13.58 -3.74
CA GLN A 69 -19.35 13.09 -2.35
C GLN A 69 -18.09 13.64 -1.64
N LEU A 70 -16.91 13.51 -2.24
CA LEU A 70 -15.66 14.02 -1.68
C LEU A 70 -15.67 15.55 -1.53
N LYS A 71 -16.20 16.29 -2.53
CA LYS A 71 -16.35 17.75 -2.44
C LYS A 71 -17.34 18.16 -1.34
N LEU A 72 -18.42 17.41 -1.16
CA LEU A 72 -19.40 17.65 -0.10
C LEU A 72 -18.75 17.50 1.28
N ILE A 73 -17.98 16.42 1.50
CA ILE A 73 -17.21 16.21 2.72
C ILE A 73 -16.27 17.40 2.97
N LYS A 74 -15.46 17.77 1.97
CA LYS A 74 -14.52 18.89 2.10
C LYS A 74 -15.21 20.19 2.47
N LYS A 75 -16.33 20.53 1.83
CA LYS A 75 -17.06 21.78 2.09
C LYS A 75 -17.82 21.80 3.41
N GLN A 76 -18.27 20.63 3.89
CA GLN A 76 -18.95 20.49 5.18
C GLN A 76 -18.01 20.08 6.31
N TRP A 77 -16.70 20.06 6.07
CA TRP A 77 -15.69 19.61 7.02
C TRP A 77 -15.82 20.33 8.36
N ASP A 78 -15.74 21.67 8.32
CA ASP A 78 -15.72 22.49 9.54
C ASP A 78 -17.04 22.49 10.32
N LYS A 79 -18.14 22.08 9.68
CA LYS A 79 -19.48 22.14 10.28
C LYS A 79 -19.91 20.79 10.82
N VAL A 80 -19.66 19.72 10.07
CA VAL A 80 -20.22 18.39 10.32
C VAL A 80 -19.12 17.38 10.56
N PHE A 81 -18.22 17.17 9.60
CA PHE A 81 -17.32 16.01 9.60
C PHE A 81 -16.18 16.11 10.63
N LYS A 82 -15.69 17.32 10.96
CA LYS A 82 -14.63 17.50 11.96
C LYS A 82 -14.99 17.00 13.36
N ILE A 83 -16.29 16.79 13.64
CA ILE A 83 -16.79 16.33 14.93
C ILE A 83 -16.58 14.81 15.07
N LYS A 84 -16.66 14.07 13.96
CA LYS A 84 -16.60 12.60 13.92
C LYS A 84 -15.28 12.06 13.38
N LEU A 85 -14.59 12.83 12.56
CA LEU A 85 -13.43 12.41 11.78
C LEU A 85 -12.20 13.27 12.11
N ASP A 86 -11.02 12.68 11.90
CA ASP A 86 -9.76 13.34 12.15
C ASP A 86 -9.26 14.12 10.93
N LYS A 87 -8.32 15.03 11.15
CA LYS A 87 -7.75 15.83 10.06
C LYS A 87 -7.05 14.98 8.99
N ALA A 88 -6.56 13.78 9.35
CA ALA A 88 -5.95 12.86 8.39
C ALA A 88 -6.96 12.41 7.33
N PHE A 89 -8.21 12.14 7.70
CA PHE A 89 -9.28 11.84 6.76
C PHE A 89 -9.48 12.96 5.73
N LEU A 90 -9.49 14.23 6.16
CA LEU A 90 -9.62 15.36 5.25
C LEU A 90 -8.47 15.41 4.22
N LEU A 91 -7.22 15.19 4.66
CA LEU A 91 -6.07 15.19 3.75
C LEU A 91 -6.21 14.11 2.66
N ILE A 92 -6.65 12.91 3.05
CA ILE A 92 -6.91 11.82 2.10
C ILE A 92 -8.05 12.19 1.15
N VAL A 93 -9.12 12.83 1.65
CA VAL A 93 -10.23 13.31 0.80
C VAL A 93 -9.76 14.33 -0.22
N GLU A 94 -8.91 15.28 0.18
CA GLU A 94 -8.36 16.30 -0.73
C GLU A 94 -7.52 15.66 -1.84
N GLU A 95 -6.65 14.71 -1.49
CA GLU A 95 -5.86 13.95 -2.45
C GLU A 95 -6.76 13.15 -3.41
N LEU A 96 -7.79 12.45 -2.91
CA LEU A 96 -8.70 11.68 -3.77
C LEU A 96 -9.54 12.53 -4.71
N ILE A 97 -9.78 13.82 -4.41
CA ILE A 97 -10.40 14.75 -5.35
C ILE A 97 -9.49 14.93 -6.58
N GLU A 98 -8.18 15.10 -6.36
CA GLU A 98 -7.20 15.23 -7.43
C GLU A 98 -7.10 13.93 -8.23
N VAL A 99 -6.98 12.78 -7.55
CA VAL A 99 -6.94 11.45 -8.18
C VAL A 99 -8.16 11.18 -9.04
N ARG A 100 -9.37 11.49 -8.55
CA ARG A 100 -10.60 11.35 -9.36
C ARG A 100 -10.49 12.22 -10.62
N ASN A 101 -10.05 13.47 -10.48
CA ASN A 101 -9.99 14.40 -11.61
C ASN A 101 -9.03 13.88 -12.67
N ASP A 102 -7.84 13.44 -12.27
CA ASP A 102 -6.86 12.80 -13.16
C ASP A 102 -7.44 11.56 -13.84
N TRP A 103 -8.15 10.73 -13.08
CA TRP A 103 -8.83 9.55 -13.62
C TRP A 103 -9.89 9.95 -14.66
N ALA A 104 -10.72 10.96 -14.38
CA ALA A 104 -11.73 11.43 -15.31
C ALA A 104 -11.14 12.07 -16.58
N HIS A 105 -9.92 12.62 -16.49
CA HIS A 105 -9.18 13.17 -17.63
C HIS A 105 -8.36 12.14 -18.40
N GLY A 106 -8.28 10.89 -17.93
CA GLY A 106 -7.49 9.84 -18.57
C GLY A 106 -5.98 10.02 -18.39
N SER A 107 -5.56 10.73 -17.34
CA SER A 107 -4.14 10.92 -17.02
C SER A 107 -3.46 9.56 -16.79
N PRO A 108 -2.19 9.40 -17.21
CA PRO A 108 -1.45 8.18 -16.97
C PRO A 108 -1.08 8.06 -15.49
N PHE A 109 -1.26 6.87 -14.93
CA PHE A 109 -0.87 6.56 -13.55
C PHE A 109 0.39 5.71 -13.51
N SER A 110 1.31 6.02 -12.58
CA SER A 110 2.41 5.12 -12.25
C SER A 110 1.91 3.94 -11.40
N VAL A 111 2.72 2.88 -11.26
CA VAL A 111 2.37 1.76 -10.38
C VAL A 111 2.39 2.20 -8.91
N ASP A 112 3.35 3.07 -8.55
CA ASP A 112 3.50 3.62 -7.20
C ASP A 112 2.30 4.50 -6.82
N ASP A 113 1.88 5.39 -7.72
CA ASP A 113 0.68 6.20 -7.55
C ASP A 113 -0.56 5.32 -7.39
N THR A 114 -0.67 4.26 -8.19
CA THR A 114 -1.80 3.33 -8.10
C THR A 114 -1.85 2.67 -6.71
N TYR A 115 -0.70 2.22 -6.18
CA TYR A 115 -0.62 1.66 -4.85
C TYR A 115 -1.03 2.67 -3.76
N ARG A 116 -0.48 3.89 -3.82
CA ARG A 116 -0.82 4.98 -2.89
C ARG A 116 -2.31 5.30 -2.91
N TYR A 117 -2.91 5.41 -4.09
CA TYR A 117 -4.32 5.73 -4.24
C TYR A 117 -5.23 4.61 -3.73
N LEU A 118 -4.86 3.35 -3.97
CA LEU A 118 -5.57 2.22 -3.38
C LEU A 118 -5.46 2.22 -1.86
N ASP A 119 -4.29 2.53 -1.28
CA ASP A 119 -4.14 2.64 0.18
C ASP A 119 -5.02 3.75 0.77
N ASN A 120 -5.07 4.90 0.12
CA ASN A 120 -5.94 6.01 0.51
C ASN A 120 -7.43 5.62 0.49
N ILE A 121 -7.89 4.95 -0.57
CA ILE A 121 -9.26 4.45 -0.66
C ILE A 121 -9.53 3.42 0.45
N THR A 122 -8.62 2.47 0.65
CA THR A 122 -8.70 1.48 1.74
C THR A 122 -8.83 2.16 3.10
N ARG A 123 -8.04 3.21 3.39
CA ARG A 123 -8.11 3.93 4.67
C ARG A 123 -9.47 4.56 4.91
N ILE A 124 -10.04 5.22 3.91
CA ILE A 124 -11.40 5.77 4.02
C ILE A 124 -12.42 4.66 4.26
N LEU A 125 -12.35 3.58 3.48
CA LEU A 125 -13.27 2.43 3.62
C LEU A 125 -13.19 1.79 5.02
N LYS A 126 -11.99 1.68 5.60
CA LYS A 126 -11.81 1.19 6.99
C LYS A 126 -12.44 2.13 8.01
N ILE A 127 -12.29 3.44 7.84
CA ILE A 127 -12.84 4.44 8.77
C ILE A 127 -14.37 4.41 8.78
N ILE A 128 -14.99 4.18 7.62
CA ILE A 128 -16.45 4.07 7.50
C ILE A 128 -16.97 2.64 7.71
N ASN A 129 -16.10 1.68 8.05
CA ASN A 129 -16.41 0.26 8.27
C ASN A 129 -17.12 -0.42 7.08
N ALA A 130 -16.67 -0.14 5.85
CA ALA A 130 -17.19 -0.79 4.65
C ALA A 130 -16.69 -2.24 4.50
N GLU A 131 -17.57 -3.18 4.17
CA GLU A 131 -17.22 -4.61 3.99
C GLU A 131 -16.40 -4.84 2.71
N GLU A 132 -16.66 -4.07 1.65
CA GLU A 132 -15.96 -4.18 0.36
C GLU A 132 -14.51 -3.68 0.39
N VAL A 133 -14.02 -3.25 1.56
CA VAL A 133 -12.61 -2.90 1.77
C VAL A 133 -11.66 -4.04 1.40
N GLU A 134 -12.08 -5.29 1.60
CA GLU A 134 -11.28 -6.47 1.26
C GLU A 134 -11.00 -6.59 -0.24
N GLU A 135 -11.93 -6.15 -1.09
CA GLU A 135 -11.75 -6.19 -2.54
C GLU A 135 -10.65 -5.20 -2.97
N VAL A 136 -10.69 -3.97 -2.43
CA VAL A 136 -9.67 -2.96 -2.70
C VAL A 136 -8.31 -3.37 -2.12
N GLU A 137 -8.29 -4.00 -0.94
CA GLU A 137 -7.06 -4.49 -0.33
C GLU A 137 -6.42 -5.60 -1.19
N LYS A 138 -7.20 -6.52 -1.77
CA LYS A 138 -6.68 -7.54 -2.69
C LYS A 138 -6.02 -6.93 -3.93
N GLU A 139 -6.68 -5.96 -4.57
CA GLU A 139 -6.11 -5.23 -5.71
C GLU A 139 -4.83 -4.49 -5.30
N LYS A 140 -4.81 -3.86 -4.12
CA LYS A 140 -3.63 -3.18 -3.58
C LYS A 140 -2.45 -4.14 -3.38
N GLN A 141 -2.69 -5.33 -2.84
CA GLN A 141 -1.64 -6.36 -2.65
C GLN A 141 -1.09 -6.86 -3.99
N GLU A 142 -1.93 -6.98 -5.01
CA GLU A 142 -1.48 -7.36 -6.35
C GLU A 142 -0.62 -6.24 -6.99
N VAL A 143 -1.01 -4.97 -6.83
CA VAL A 143 -0.19 -3.84 -7.30
C VAL A 143 1.16 -3.79 -6.55
N LEU A 144 1.16 -4.05 -5.23
CA LEU A 144 2.39 -4.15 -4.44
C LEU A 144 3.32 -5.24 -4.97
N ARG A 145 2.77 -6.41 -5.32
CA ARG A 145 3.55 -7.50 -5.93
C ARG A 145 4.23 -7.07 -7.23
N LEU A 146 3.55 -6.26 -8.06
CA LEU A 146 4.13 -5.71 -9.28
C LEU A 146 5.26 -4.70 -8.99
N LEU A 147 5.06 -3.83 -8.00
CA LEU A 147 6.08 -2.87 -7.57
C LEU A 147 7.36 -3.57 -7.16
N SER A 148 7.25 -4.61 -6.32
CA SER A 148 8.39 -5.40 -5.89
C SER A 148 9.11 -6.04 -7.09
N GLN A 149 8.37 -6.64 -8.04
CA GLN A 149 8.98 -7.22 -9.24
C GLN A 149 9.68 -6.18 -10.14
N GLN A 150 9.21 -4.94 -10.17
CA GLN A 150 9.87 -3.85 -10.91
C GLN A 150 11.16 -3.42 -10.23
N GLN A 151 11.18 -3.33 -8.90
CA GLN A 151 12.38 -2.98 -8.13
C GLN A 151 13.50 -4.01 -8.36
N PHE A 152 13.19 -5.31 -8.27
CA PHE A 152 14.15 -6.39 -8.55
C PHE A 152 14.61 -6.48 -10.02
N ARG A 153 13.93 -5.81 -10.97
CA ARG A 153 14.37 -5.74 -12.38
C ARG A 153 15.26 -4.54 -12.66
N GLY A 154 15.08 -3.44 -11.93
CA GLY A 154 15.95 -2.25 -12.01
C GLY A 154 17.24 -2.43 -11.23
N GLU A 155 17.18 -3.18 -10.13
CA GLU A 155 18.32 -3.73 -9.42
C GLU A 155 18.62 -5.10 -10.03
N THR A 156 19.36 -5.15 -11.15
CA THR A 156 20.23 -6.33 -11.33
C THR A 156 20.98 -6.46 -10.02
N PRO A 157 21.01 -7.64 -9.34
CA PRO A 157 21.90 -7.82 -8.23
C PRO A 157 23.23 -7.27 -8.72
N HIS A 158 23.79 -6.29 -8.01
CA HIS A 158 25.20 -6.03 -8.20
C HIS A 158 25.85 -7.30 -7.66
N SER A 159 25.90 -8.33 -8.51
CA SER A 159 26.83 -9.42 -8.36
C SER A 159 28.15 -8.69 -8.46
N TYR A 160 28.67 -8.26 -7.31
CA TYR A 160 30.10 -8.22 -7.13
C TYR A 160 30.55 -9.59 -7.62
N SER A 161 31.02 -9.65 -8.85
CA SER A 161 31.76 -10.81 -9.33
C SER A 161 33.05 -10.71 -8.54
N VAL A 162 33.03 -11.27 -7.33
CA VAL A 162 34.21 -11.40 -6.51
C VAL A 162 35.19 -12.15 -7.39
N SER A 163 36.29 -11.50 -7.77
CA SER A 163 37.28 -12.19 -8.60
C SER A 163 37.76 -13.43 -7.85
N GLU A 164 38.18 -14.49 -8.55
CA GLU A 164 38.70 -15.69 -7.88
C GLU A 164 39.82 -15.36 -6.87
N GLU A 165 40.53 -14.26 -7.10
CA GLU A 165 41.58 -13.75 -6.24
C GLU A 165 41.03 -13.09 -4.97
N GLU A 166 39.95 -12.31 -5.09
CA GLU A 166 39.25 -11.72 -3.93
C GLU A 166 38.59 -12.81 -3.07
N GLU A 167 38.04 -13.85 -3.69
CA GLU A 167 37.44 -14.98 -2.96
C GLU A 167 38.52 -15.76 -2.19
N ARG A 168 39.70 -15.94 -2.79
CA ARG A 168 40.88 -16.50 -2.10
C ARG A 168 41.30 -15.64 -0.92
N GLN A 169 41.42 -14.33 -1.11
CA GLN A 169 41.81 -13.41 -0.04
C GLN A 169 40.82 -13.44 1.14
N ILE A 170 39.52 -13.47 0.84
CA ILE A 170 38.48 -13.56 1.87
C ILE A 170 38.56 -14.90 2.61
N ARG A 171 38.76 -16.02 1.90
CA ARG A 171 38.92 -17.36 2.51
C ARG A 171 40.17 -17.47 3.38
N GLU A 172 41.27 -16.87 2.93
CA GLU A 172 42.54 -16.84 3.66
C GLU A 172 42.40 -16.00 4.93
N GLN A 173 41.87 -14.79 4.83
CA GLN A 173 41.59 -13.94 6.00
C GLN A 173 40.65 -14.62 7.00
N LEU A 174 39.62 -15.32 6.52
CA LEU A 174 38.71 -16.07 7.38
C LEU A 174 39.42 -17.23 8.09
N SER A 175 40.29 -17.96 7.39
CA SER A 175 41.09 -19.04 7.99
C SER A 175 42.02 -18.51 9.09
N GLU A 176 42.63 -17.35 8.86
CA GLU A 176 43.54 -16.71 9.81
C GLU A 176 42.78 -16.23 11.06
N LEU A 177 41.56 -15.70 10.87
CA LEU A 177 40.67 -15.32 11.96
C LEU A 177 40.17 -16.52 12.76
N LEU A 178 39.89 -17.65 12.10
CA LEU A 178 39.50 -18.88 12.77
C LEU A 178 40.68 -19.48 13.57
N GLU A 179 41.90 -19.50 13.03
CA GLU A 179 43.07 -19.95 13.78
C GLU A 179 43.35 -19.08 15.01
N LYS A 180 43.20 -17.75 14.88
CA LYS A 180 43.43 -16.81 15.99
C LYS A 180 42.37 -16.89 17.08
N ASN A 181 41.14 -17.31 16.76
CA ASN A 181 40.01 -17.27 17.70
C ASN A 181 39.49 -18.65 18.16
N PHE A 182 40.00 -19.75 17.62
CA PHE A 182 39.54 -21.12 17.97
C PHE A 182 40.55 -21.89 18.83
N PHE A 183 40.95 -21.32 19.98
CA PHE A 183 41.53 -22.08 21.09
C PHE A 183 41.18 -21.46 22.45
N PRO A 184 40.16 -21.95 23.18
CA PRO A 184 40.20 -21.88 24.63
C PRO A 184 41.16 -22.96 25.16
N ARG A 185 42.16 -22.49 25.91
CA ARG A 185 43.04 -23.27 26.79
C ARG A 185 42.24 -24.31 27.60
N CYS A 186 42.60 -25.59 27.50
CA CYS A 186 42.35 -26.57 28.57
C CYS A 186 43.66 -27.30 28.87
N PHE A 187 44.32 -26.86 29.95
CA PHE A 187 45.44 -27.53 30.60
C PHE A 187 44.89 -28.46 31.69
N SER A 188 45.38 -29.70 31.69
CA SER A 188 45.35 -30.73 32.74
C SER A 188 44.07 -31.56 33.02
N PHE A 189 44.30 -32.88 32.87
CA PHE A 189 43.79 -34.06 33.60
C PHE A 189 42.34 -34.54 33.44
N THR A 190 42.25 -35.65 32.68
CA THR A 190 41.27 -36.76 32.73
C THR A 190 39.79 -36.46 32.51
N THR A 191 39.28 -37.06 31.44
CA THR A 191 37.88 -37.15 30.98
C THR A 191 37.29 -35.85 30.45
N CYS A 192 37.33 -35.69 29.12
CA CYS A 192 36.19 -35.26 28.30
C CYS A 192 36.57 -35.20 26.82
N PHE A 193 35.67 -35.73 26.00
CA PHE A 193 35.57 -35.58 24.55
C PHE A 193 36.66 -36.21 23.68
N ASN A 194 36.33 -37.39 23.14
CA ASN A 194 36.84 -37.83 21.85
C ASN A 194 36.70 -36.68 20.84
N PRO A 195 37.73 -36.39 20.02
CA PRO A 195 37.60 -35.41 18.96
C PRO A 195 36.44 -35.85 18.03
N PRO A 196 35.53 -34.96 17.63
CA PRO A 196 34.57 -35.31 16.60
C PRO A 196 35.37 -35.66 15.35
N ASP A 197 35.16 -36.90 14.92
CA ASP A 197 35.67 -37.48 13.68
C ASP A 197 35.64 -36.45 12.54
N LEU A 198 36.72 -36.43 11.75
CA LEU A 198 36.96 -35.50 10.61
C LEU A 198 35.88 -35.59 9.50
N SER A 199 34.85 -36.40 9.71
CA SER A 199 33.61 -36.48 8.94
C SER A 199 32.72 -35.22 9.08
N PHE A 200 32.80 -34.46 10.19
CA PHE A 200 31.97 -33.25 10.37
C PHE A 200 32.41 -32.06 9.50
N LEU A 201 33.71 -31.89 9.23
CA LEU A 201 34.20 -30.84 8.33
C LEU A 201 33.78 -31.08 6.86
N LYS A 202 33.60 -32.35 6.46
CA LYS A 202 33.05 -32.69 5.14
C LYS A 202 31.55 -32.36 5.00
N ILE A 203 30.79 -32.34 6.09
CA ILE A 203 29.36 -32.00 6.07
C ILE A 203 29.16 -30.49 5.89
N LEU A 204 29.98 -29.66 6.54
CA LEU A 204 29.93 -28.20 6.37
C LEU A 204 30.39 -27.75 4.97
N GLN A 205 31.40 -28.43 4.39
CA GLN A 205 31.85 -28.12 3.03
C GLN A 205 30.82 -28.51 1.95
N LYS A 206 30.00 -29.54 2.20
CA LYS A 206 28.91 -29.96 1.29
C LYS A 206 27.65 -29.09 1.40
N SER A 207 27.46 -28.44 2.55
CA SER A 207 26.32 -27.53 2.79
C SER A 207 26.51 -26.17 2.12
N ALA A 208 27.76 -25.74 1.90
CA ALA A 208 28.08 -24.48 1.22
C ALA A 208 27.82 -24.53 -0.31
N SER A 209 27.79 -25.72 -0.92
CA SER A 209 27.49 -25.88 -2.36
C SER A 209 25.99 -25.88 -2.69
N ILE A 210 25.10 -25.79 -1.70
CA ILE A 210 23.64 -25.79 -1.91
C ILE A 210 23.05 -24.35 -1.95
N ILE A 211 23.85 -23.32 -1.69
CA ILE A 211 23.39 -21.90 -1.67
C ILE A 211 23.80 -21.13 -2.94
N ILE A 212 24.40 -21.79 -3.94
CA ILE A 212 24.70 -21.18 -5.24
C ILE A 212 24.20 -22.09 -6.37
N VAL A 213 22.87 -22.09 -6.58
CA VAL A 213 22.18 -22.26 -7.88
C VAL A 213 20.90 -21.42 -7.82
#